data_AF-A0A9Q0W3F1-F1
#
_entry.id   AF-A0A9Q0W3F1-F1
#
_cell.length_a   1.000
_cell.length_b   1.000
_cell.length_c   1.000
_cell.angle_alpha   90.00
_cell.angle_beta   90.00
_cell.angle_gamma   90.00
#
_symmetry.space_group_name_H-M   'P 1'
#
loop_
_entity.id
_entity.type
_entity.pdbx_description
1 polymer ?
#
loop_
_entity_poly.entity_id
_entity_poly.type
_entity_poly.pdbx_seq_one_letter_code
_entity_poly.pdbx_strand_id
1 'polypeptide(L)'
;METGKVVAEAEELPKGYYALLAFSESARIFIHYLTATANDICKESKRQTMNAGDVFKALEDIEFPEFVGPLKVSLNDFKRKNGGKKEGSSPNKEVQKKRKTGGKSTPKKGDTGEK
;
A
#
# COMPACT_ATOMS: atom_id res chain seq x y z
N MET A 1 -0.97 43.69 59.81
CA MET A 1 0.10 43.12 58.96
C MET A 1 -0.54 41.99 58.18
N GLU A 2 -1.10 42.29 57.02
CA GLU A 2 -1.80 41.28 56.22
C GLU A 2 -1.50 41.54 54.76
N THR A 3 -0.47 40.88 54.24
CA THR A 3 -0.22 40.57 52.83
C THR A 3 0.98 39.61 52.82
N GLY A 4 1.03 38.53 52.04
CA GLY A 4 0.13 38.08 51.02
C GLY A 4 0.30 36.58 50.81
N LYS A 5 -0.83 35.91 50.62
CA LYS A 5 -0.91 34.55 50.10
C LYS A 5 -0.78 34.67 48.59
N VAL A 6 0.44 34.53 48.06
CA VAL A 6 0.65 34.26 46.63
C VAL A 6 0.40 32.78 46.40
N VAL A 7 -0.88 32.39 46.34
CA VAL A 7 -1.23 31.14 45.67
C VAL A 7 -1.12 31.41 44.18
N ALA A 8 -0.08 30.86 43.56
CA ALA A 8 -0.01 30.75 42.12
C ALA A 8 -1.25 29.98 41.66
N GLU A 9 -2.16 30.68 41.00
CA GLU A 9 -3.28 30.07 40.30
C GLU A 9 -2.68 29.19 39.21
N ALA A 10 -2.80 27.87 39.37
CA ALA A 10 -2.38 26.94 38.35
C ALA A 10 -3.21 27.27 37.10
N GLU A 11 -2.54 27.77 36.06
CA GLU A 11 -3.15 28.07 34.78
C GLU A 11 -3.85 26.79 34.29
N GLU A 12 -5.18 26.77 34.41
CA GLU A 12 -5.97 25.60 34.10
C GLU A 12 -5.94 25.45 32.58
N LEU A 13 -5.14 24.50 32.09
CA LEU A 13 -5.01 24.26 30.65
C LEU A 13 -6.40 24.03 30.03
N PRO A 14 -6.64 24.52 28.80
CA PRO A 14 -7.93 24.39 28.15
C PRO A 14 -8.42 22.94 28.20
N LYS A 15 -9.68 22.73 28.61
CA LYS A 15 -10.29 21.39 28.66
C LYS A 15 -10.09 20.70 27.31
N GLY A 16 -9.42 19.56 27.33
CA GLY A 16 -9.11 18.78 26.12
C GLY A 16 -7.72 19.01 25.52
N TYR A 17 -6.90 19.93 26.02
CA TYR A 17 -5.52 20.12 25.57
C TYR A 17 -4.71 18.82 25.65
N TYR A 18 -4.74 18.15 26.80
CA TYR A 18 -4.06 16.87 26.99
C TYR A 18 -4.61 15.76 26.07
N ALA A 19 -5.92 15.76 25.80
CA ALA A 19 -6.53 14.79 24.89
C ALA A 19 -6.06 15.00 23.45
N LEU A 20 -6.01 16.26 22.99
CA LEU A 20 -5.50 16.61 21.66
C LEU A 20 -4.01 16.28 21.52
N LEU A 21 -3.21 16.58 22.55
CA LEU A 21 -1.79 16.26 22.57
C LEU A 21 -1.57 14.75 22.51
N ALA A 22 -2.26 13.98 23.35
CA ALA A 22 -2.17 12.52 23.37
C ALA A 22 -2.60 11.90 22.03
N PHE A 23 -3.68 12.41 21.42
CA PHE A 23 -4.14 11.96 20.11
C PHE A 23 -3.11 12.25 19.01
N SER A 24 -2.51 13.45 19.03
CA SER A 24 -1.49 13.85 18.06
C SER A 24 -0.24 12.98 18.15
N GLU A 25 0.24 12.71 19.36
CA GLU A 25 1.39 11.82 19.58
C GLU A 25 1.06 10.36 19.20
N SER A 26 -0.16 9.91 19.52
CA SER A 26 -0.62 8.57 19.14
C SER A 26 -0.71 8.40 17.62
N ALA A 27 -1.20 9.42 16.90
CA ALA A 27 -1.24 9.42 15.44
C ALA A 27 0.17 9.35 14.83
N ARG A 28 1.16 10.06 15.41
CA ARG A 28 2.56 9.97 14.99
C ARG A 28 3.11 8.55 15.15
N ILE A 29 2.90 7.95 16.32
CA ILE A 29 3.35 6.59 16.62
C ILE A 29 2.67 5.59 15.68
N PHE A 30 1.37 5.75 15.44
CA PHE A 30 0.61 4.92 14.49
C PHE A 30 1.20 4.98 13.08
N ILE A 31 1.52 6.17 12.57
CA ILE A 31 2.14 6.34 11.24
C ILE A 31 3.48 5.61 11.17
N HIS A 32 4.32 5.75 12.21
CA HIS A 32 5.61 5.07 12.26
C HIS A 32 5.46 3.55 12.29
N TYR A 33 4.55 3.04 13.11
CA TYR A 33 4.30 1.61 13.23
C TYR A 33 3.76 1.02 11.92
N LEU A 34 2.73 1.63 11.34
CA LEU A 34 2.18 1.22 10.05
C LEU A 34 3.25 1.23 8.93
N THR A 35 4.09 2.27 8.91
CA THR A 35 5.17 2.39 7.92
C THR A 35 6.21 1.28 8.11
N ALA A 36 6.60 0.96 9.34
CA ALA A 36 7.55 -0.10 9.63
C ALA A 36 7.00 -1.47 9.20
N THR A 37 5.76 -1.79 9.58
CA THR A 37 5.11 -3.06 9.21
C THR A 37 4.96 -3.19 7.69
N ALA A 38 4.51 -2.14 7.00
CA ALA A 38 4.39 -2.15 5.55
C ALA A 38 5.77 -2.26 4.85
N ASN A 39 6.82 -1.66 5.43
CA ASN A 39 8.18 -1.79 4.94
C ASN A 39 8.71 -3.22 5.06
N ASP A 40 8.43 -3.90 6.18
CA ASP A 40 8.82 -5.28 6.40
C ASP A 40 8.14 -6.23 5.40
N ILE A 41 6.85 -6.04 5.14
CA ILE A 41 6.09 -6.76 4.10
C ILE A 41 6.69 -6.52 2.70
N CYS A 42 7.06 -5.27 2.39
CA CYS A 42 7.70 -4.92 1.14
C CYS A 42 9.05 -5.64 0.97
N LYS A 43 9.87 -5.65 2.03
CA LYS A 43 11.18 -6.32 2.07
C LYS A 43 11.05 -7.84 1.96
N GLU A 44 10.08 -8.44 2.66
CA GLU A 44 9.77 -9.87 2.57
C GLU A 44 9.41 -10.26 1.12
N SER A 45 8.69 -9.37 0.43
CA SER A 45 8.38 -9.49 -1.00
C SER A 45 9.57 -9.20 -1.94
N LYS A 46 10.79 -8.99 -1.42
CA LYS A 46 12.02 -8.65 -2.15
C LYS A 46 11.91 -7.35 -2.96
N ARG A 47 11.04 -6.42 -2.56
CA ARG A 47 10.87 -5.12 -3.22
C ARG A 47 11.58 -4.01 -2.44
N GLN A 48 12.13 -3.05 -3.18
CA GLN A 48 12.75 -1.84 -2.63
C GLN A 48 11.75 -0.69 -2.50
N THR A 49 10.64 -0.75 -3.22
CA THR A 49 9.60 0.29 -3.25
C THR A 49 8.30 -0.28 -2.74
N MET A 50 7.83 0.30 -1.64
CA MET A 50 6.56 -0.02 -1.02
C MET A 50 5.40 0.40 -1.95
N ASN A 51 4.36 -0.41 -2.01
CA ASN A 51 3.15 -0.16 -2.80
C ASN A 51 1.90 -0.15 -1.91
N ALA A 52 0.74 0.13 -2.50
CA ALA A 52 -0.52 0.18 -1.74
C ALA A 52 -0.91 -1.17 -1.11
N GLY A 53 -0.54 -2.30 -1.74
CA GLY A 53 -0.81 -3.63 -1.22
C GLY A 53 -0.09 -3.91 0.09
N ASP A 54 1.15 -3.43 0.25
CA ASP A 54 1.91 -3.55 1.49
C ASP A 54 1.19 -2.85 2.65
N VAL A 55 0.67 -1.65 2.40
CA VAL A 55 -0.06 -0.87 3.40
C VAL A 55 -1.38 -1.54 3.76
N PHE A 56 -2.09 -2.11 2.78
CA PHE A 56 -3.34 -2.85 3.06
C PHE A 56 -3.09 -4.10 3.90
N LYS A 57 -2.05 -4.89 3.56
CA LYS A 57 -1.69 -6.06 4.37
C LYS A 57 -1.19 -5.65 5.76
N ALA A 58 -0.41 -4.57 5.85
CA ALA A 58 0.04 -4.05 7.14
C ALA A 58 -1.15 -3.67 8.04
N LEU A 59 -2.18 -3.02 7.50
CA LEU A 59 -3.41 -2.69 8.25
C LEU A 59 -4.14 -3.93 8.78
N GLU A 60 -4.11 -5.04 8.05
CA GLU A 60 -4.63 -6.33 8.52
C GLU A 60 -3.74 -6.90 9.63
N ASP A 61 -2.42 -6.85 9.46
CA ASP A 61 -1.43 -7.37 10.43
C ASP A 61 -1.40 -6.57 11.75
N ILE A 62 -1.66 -5.26 11.71
CA ILE A 62 -1.73 -4.39 12.91
C ILE A 62 -3.13 -4.32 13.53
N GLU A 63 -4.05 -5.20 13.13
CA GLU A 63 -5.41 -5.31 13.67
C GLU A 63 -6.32 -4.09 13.43
N PHE A 64 -6.13 -3.38 12.30
CA PHE A 64 -7.03 -2.29 11.84
C PHE A 64 -7.67 -2.60 10.46
N PRO A 65 -8.33 -3.77 10.28
CA PRO A 65 -8.90 -4.16 8.99
C PRO A 65 -10.04 -3.23 8.53
N GLU A 66 -10.72 -2.56 9.47
CA GLU A 66 -11.79 -1.61 9.18
C GLU A 66 -11.35 -0.42 8.31
N PHE A 67 -10.06 -0.08 8.32
CA PHE A 67 -9.52 1.03 7.51
C PHE A 67 -9.26 0.63 6.05
N VAL A 68 -9.16 -0.66 5.74
CA VAL A 68 -8.84 -1.14 4.39
C VAL A 68 -9.91 -0.74 3.37
N GLY A 69 -11.19 -0.90 3.72
CA GLY A 69 -12.32 -0.54 2.85
C GLY A 69 -12.34 0.96 2.49
N PRO A 70 -12.42 1.86 3.50
CA PRO A 70 -12.38 3.30 3.28
C PRO A 70 -11.13 3.78 2.55
N LEU A 71 -9.96 3.18 2.82
CA LEU A 71 -8.71 3.55 2.16
C LEU A 71 -8.67 3.14 0.68
N LYS A 72 -9.23 1.96 0.34
CA LYS A 72 -9.36 1.52 -1.07
C LYS A 72 -10.27 2.46 -1.87
N VAL A 73 -11.39 2.91 -1.29
CA VAL A 73 -12.28 3.90 -1.92
C VAL A 73 -11.51 5.21 -2.16
N SER A 74 -10.82 5.71 -1.14
CA SER A 74 -10.03 6.95 -1.22
C SER A 74 -8.92 6.86 -2.29
N LEU A 75 -8.25 5.70 -2.39
CA LEU A 75 -7.23 5.45 -3.41
C LEU A 75 -7.82 5.43 -4.82
N ASN A 76 -9.00 4.83 -5.00
CA ASN A 76 -9.69 4.80 -6.29
C ASN A 76 -10.13 6.22 -6.71
N ASP A 77 -10.66 7.00 -5.77
CA ASP A 77 -11.03 8.39 -6.00
C ASP A 77 -9.83 9.26 -6.37
N PHE A 78 -8.71 9.07 -5.69
CA PHE A 78 -7.45 9.72 -6.04
C PHE A 78 -7.01 9.33 -7.46
N LYS A 79 -7.02 8.04 -7.81
CA LYS A 79 -6.67 7.58 -9.17
C LYS A 79 -7.60 8.14 -10.23
N ARG A 80 -8.90 8.27 -9.97
CA ARG A 80 -9.86 8.87 -10.90
C ARG A 80 -9.58 10.36 -11.12
N LYS A 81 -9.33 11.10 -10.03
CA LYS A 81 -9.01 12.55 -10.08
C LYS A 81 -7.66 12.82 -10.75
N ASN A 82 -6.68 11.94 -10.56
CA ASN A 82 -5.31 12.13 -11.03
C ASN A 82 -5.01 11.38 -12.34
N GLY A 83 -5.85 10.42 -12.73
CA GLY A 83 -5.69 9.58 -13.92
C GLY A 83 -5.81 10.33 -15.24
N GLY A 84 -6.48 11.50 -15.25
CA GLY A 84 -6.48 12.41 -16.40
C GLY A 84 -5.14 13.12 -16.66
N LYS A 85 -4.11 12.93 -15.81
CA LYS A 85 -2.76 13.49 -16.01
C LYS A 85 -1.68 12.46 -16.36
N LYS A 86 -1.98 11.16 -16.36
CA LYS A 86 -1.03 10.11 -16.75
C LYS A 86 -1.74 9.02 -17.55
N GLU A 87 -2.03 9.31 -18.80
CA GLU A 87 -2.24 8.25 -19.79
C GLU A 87 -0.88 7.59 -20.11
N GLY A 88 -0.87 6.26 -20.10
CA GLY A 88 0.24 5.47 -20.64
C GLY A 88 0.74 4.35 -19.74
N SER A 89 -0.10 3.35 -19.44
CA SER A 89 0.30 1.94 -19.56
C SER A 89 -0.90 1.02 -19.35
N SER A 90 -1.34 0.40 -20.45
CA SER A 90 -2.42 -0.58 -20.53
C SER A 90 -2.11 -1.88 -19.76
N PRO A 91 -3.13 -2.63 -19.31
CA PRO A 91 -2.92 -3.90 -18.62
C PRO A 91 -2.44 -5.00 -19.59
N ASN A 92 -1.52 -5.79 -19.05
CA ASN A 92 -0.83 -6.96 -19.59
C ASN A 92 -1.75 -7.96 -20.35
N LYS A 93 -1.40 -8.31 -21.60
CA LYS A 93 -1.96 -9.47 -22.32
C LYS A 93 -1.30 -10.74 -21.80
N GLU A 94 -2.14 -11.60 -21.24
CA GLU A 94 -1.81 -12.92 -20.72
C GLU A 94 -1.04 -13.82 -21.71
N VAL A 95 -0.06 -14.51 -21.13
CA VAL A 95 0.70 -15.62 -21.69
C VAL A 95 -0.18 -16.89 -21.68
N GLN A 96 -0.44 -17.49 -22.84
CA GLN A 96 -0.91 -18.89 -22.94
C GLN A 96 0.13 -19.81 -23.60
N LYS A 97 0.93 -20.42 -22.73
CA LYS A 97 1.18 -21.87 -22.58
C LYS A 97 1.40 -22.76 -23.84
N LYS A 98 2.65 -23.24 -23.97
CA LYS A 98 3.09 -24.49 -24.66
C LYS A 98 2.17 -25.70 -24.39
N ARG A 99 1.91 -26.55 -25.41
CA ARG A 99 2.24 -28.00 -25.40
C ARG A 99 1.96 -28.73 -26.73
N LYS A 100 2.93 -29.57 -27.13
CA LYS A 100 2.95 -30.53 -28.26
C LYS A 100 1.96 -31.69 -28.10
N THR A 101 1.38 -32.17 -29.21
CA THR A 101 1.20 -33.58 -29.70
C THR A 101 0.11 -33.52 -30.79
N GLY A 102 0.10 -34.19 -31.94
CA GLY A 102 0.89 -35.21 -32.65
C GLY A 102 -0.06 -35.74 -33.75
N GLY A 103 0.37 -35.94 -35.00
CA GLY A 103 -0.57 -36.39 -36.05
C GLY A 103 -0.05 -36.43 -37.49
N LYS A 104 0.80 -37.42 -37.76
CA LYS A 104 1.13 -38.11 -39.02
C LYS A 104 0.31 -37.80 -40.29
N SER A 105 1.01 -37.40 -41.37
CA SER A 105 0.74 -37.85 -42.76
C SER A 105 1.90 -37.46 -43.70
N THR A 106 2.73 -38.44 -44.09
CA THR A 106 3.48 -38.47 -45.37
C THR A 106 2.57 -39.16 -46.41
N PRO A 107 2.62 -38.85 -47.73
CA PRO A 107 3.75 -39.26 -48.57
C PRO A 107 4.09 -38.43 -49.84
N LYS A 108 5.35 -38.61 -50.32
CA LYS A 108 5.91 -38.43 -51.70
C LYS A 108 6.03 -36.98 -52.23
N LYS A 109 7.05 -36.55 -52.99
CA LYS A 109 7.84 -37.20 -54.06
C LYS A 109 9.05 -36.31 -54.47
N GLY A 110 10.17 -36.94 -54.87
CA GLY A 110 11.19 -36.45 -55.84
C GLY A 110 12.34 -35.60 -55.26
N ASP A 111 13.60 -36.08 -55.29
CA ASP A 111 14.63 -35.95 -56.38
C ASP A 111 15.24 -34.53 -56.37
N THR A 112 16.54 -34.21 -56.30
CA THR A 112 17.85 -34.80 -56.67
C THR A 112 18.90 -34.00 -55.84
N GLY A 113 20.02 -34.52 -55.33
CA GLY A 113 21.29 -34.74 -56.05
C GLY A 113 22.14 -33.46 -56.21
N GLU A 114 23.39 -33.51 -55.72
CA GLU A 114 24.54 -32.58 -55.94
C GLU A 114 24.49 -31.20 -55.24
N LYS A 115 25.54 -30.69 -54.58
CA LYS A 115 26.97 -31.01 -54.58
C LYS A 115 27.61 -30.49 -53.29
#